data_AF-F3GLS7-F1
#
_entry.id   AF-F3GLS7-F1
#
_cell.length_a   1.000
_cell.length_b   1.000
_cell.length_c   1.000
_cell.angle_alpha   90.00
_cell.angle_beta   90.00
_cell.angle_gamma   90.00
#
_symmetry.space_group_name_H-M   'P 1'
#
loop_
_entity.id
_entity.type
_entity.pdbx_description
1 polymer ?
#
loop_
_entity_poly.entity_id
_entity_poly.type
_entity_poly.pdbx_seq_one_letter_code
_entity_poly.pdbx_strand_id
1 'polypeptide(L)'
;PQALAATLAANRGLIAAAAQVMHGLLAYNPRGHINLTDVEGTTLYFCGLDITPVGTRLLESVQGTNCTGLALAEDALVYVLAEENFGKGLRQRRMHCAAAPIRNAQGQTLALLTLTAEPGWFHFHTLGTVQAAAEAVSR
;
A
#
# COMPACT_ATOMS: atom_id res chain seq x y z
N PRO A 1 1.49 -6.18 19.99
CA PRO A 1 2.79 -6.12 20.70
C PRO A 1 3.21 -4.65 20.95
N GLN A 2 3.94 -4.36 22.02
CA GLN A 2 4.32 -3.00 22.44
C GLN A 2 5.08 -2.21 21.35
N ALA A 3 5.90 -2.91 20.56
CA ALA A 3 6.62 -2.32 19.42
C ALA A 3 5.67 -1.74 18.35
N LEU A 4 4.62 -2.47 17.97
CA LEU A 4 3.63 -1.99 16.99
C LEU A 4 2.91 -0.74 17.48
N ALA A 5 2.54 -0.70 18.77
CA ALA A 5 1.87 0.46 19.35
C ALA A 5 2.78 1.71 19.30
N ALA A 6 4.07 1.55 19.57
CA ALA A 6 5.04 2.64 19.44
C ALA A 6 5.20 3.11 17.99
N THR A 7 5.29 2.18 17.03
CA THR A 7 5.35 2.51 15.59
C THR A 7 4.11 3.29 15.14
N LEU A 8 2.91 2.84 15.54
CA LEU A 8 1.67 3.54 15.21
C LEU A 8 1.61 4.95 15.84
N ALA A 9 2.04 5.09 17.09
CA ALA A 9 2.09 6.38 17.76
C ALA A 9 3.08 7.36 17.08
N ALA A 10 4.25 6.87 16.68
CA ALA A 10 5.26 7.67 15.98
C ALA A 10 4.76 8.13 14.59
N ASN A 11 3.96 7.32 13.90
CA ASN A 11 3.45 7.61 12.56
C ASN A 11 2.05 8.23 12.56
N ARG A 12 1.50 8.63 13.70
CA ARG A 12 0.10 9.08 13.81
C ARG A 12 -0.29 10.21 12.83
N GLY A 13 0.63 11.14 12.58
CA GLY A 13 0.38 12.28 11.68
C GLY A 13 0.29 11.83 10.22
N LEU A 14 1.23 10.98 9.80
CA LEU A 14 1.25 10.37 8.48
C LEU A 14 0.01 9.48 8.26
N ILE A 15 -0.36 8.68 9.26
CA ILE A 15 -1.57 7.84 9.21
C ILE A 15 -2.82 8.70 9.01
N ALA A 16 -2.94 9.82 9.74
CA ALA A 16 -4.10 10.70 9.62
C ALA A 16 -4.20 11.34 8.22
N ALA A 17 -3.08 11.86 7.69
CA ALA A 17 -3.03 12.44 6.35
C ALA A 17 -3.33 11.38 5.27
N ALA A 18 -2.70 10.21 5.38
CA ALA A 18 -2.92 9.10 4.47
C ALA A 18 -4.36 8.61 4.49
N ALA A 19 -4.96 8.45 5.67
CA ALA A 19 -6.33 7.97 5.80
C ALA A 19 -7.31 8.87 5.03
N GLN A 20 -7.16 10.20 5.07
CA GLN A 20 -8.02 11.11 4.32
C GLN A 20 -7.94 10.86 2.80
N VAL A 21 -6.72 10.74 2.27
CA VAL A 21 -6.49 10.51 0.83
C VAL A 21 -6.96 9.10 0.42
N MET A 22 -6.65 8.09 1.22
CA MET A 22 -6.99 6.70 0.97
C MET A 22 -8.51 6.50 0.90
N HIS A 23 -9.29 7.12 1.78
CA HIS A 23 -10.76 7.05 1.68
C HIS A 23 -11.30 7.69 0.40
N GLY A 24 -10.71 8.80 -0.05
CA GLY A 24 -11.04 9.42 -1.33
C GLY A 24 -10.77 8.48 -2.52
N LEU A 25 -9.64 7.76 -2.48
CA LEU A 25 -9.29 6.77 -3.49
C LEU A 25 -10.20 5.52 -3.44
N LEU A 26 -10.57 5.08 -2.23
CA LEU A 26 -11.45 3.93 -2.02
C LEU A 26 -12.86 4.16 -2.57
N ALA A 27 -13.35 5.40 -2.59
CA ALA A 27 -14.66 5.74 -3.16
C ALA A 27 -14.81 5.30 -4.63
N TYR A 28 -13.70 5.27 -5.39
CA TYR A 28 -13.66 4.79 -6.78
C TYR A 28 -13.34 3.29 -6.89
N ASN A 29 -12.99 2.65 -5.77
CA ASN A 29 -12.63 1.24 -5.66
C ASN A 29 -13.40 0.59 -4.50
N PRO A 30 -14.75 0.52 -4.55
CA PRO A 30 -15.57 0.15 -3.39
C PRO A 30 -15.35 -1.28 -2.88
N ARG A 31 -14.80 -2.16 -3.74
CA ARG A 31 -14.40 -3.53 -3.39
C ARG A 31 -12.88 -3.68 -3.29
N GLY A 32 -12.16 -2.58 -3.28
CA GLY A 32 -10.71 -2.54 -3.17
C GLY A 32 -10.23 -2.61 -1.73
N HIS A 33 -8.92 -2.68 -1.62
CA HIS A 33 -8.17 -2.57 -0.38
C HIS A 33 -7.06 -1.55 -0.59
N ILE A 34 -6.88 -0.64 0.35
CA ILE A 34 -5.75 0.28 0.34
C ILE A 34 -5.04 0.16 1.66
N ASN A 35 -3.74 -0.12 1.63
CA ASN A 35 -2.89 -0.15 2.81
C ASN A 35 -1.79 0.91 2.75
N LEU A 36 -1.43 1.38 3.93
CA LEU A 36 -0.27 2.22 4.20
C LEU A 36 0.74 1.37 4.98
N THR A 37 2.00 1.35 4.55
CA THR A 37 3.10 0.75 5.34
C THR A 37 4.18 1.75 5.69
N ASP A 38 4.92 1.50 6.76
CA ASP A 38 6.22 2.14 6.97
C ASP A 38 7.28 1.60 5.98
N VAL A 39 8.48 2.17 6.04
CA VAL A 39 9.66 1.75 5.26
C VAL A 39 10.15 0.34 5.60
N GLU A 40 9.73 -0.20 6.74
CA GLU A 40 10.02 -1.57 7.17
C GLU A 40 8.97 -2.57 6.66
N GLY A 41 8.04 -2.12 5.80
CA GLY A 41 6.96 -2.92 5.22
C GLY A 41 5.88 -3.33 6.22
N THR A 42 5.80 -2.68 7.38
CA THR A 42 4.77 -2.94 8.39
C THR A 42 3.52 -2.13 8.07
N THR A 43 2.37 -2.80 7.96
CA THR A 43 1.09 -2.13 7.72
C THR A 43 0.70 -1.27 8.92
N LEU A 44 0.56 0.03 8.70
CA LEU A 44 0.21 1.02 9.71
C LEU A 44 -1.29 1.32 9.73
N TYR A 45 -1.91 1.31 8.55
CA TYR A 45 -3.32 1.65 8.37
C TYR A 45 -3.84 0.99 7.09
N PHE A 46 -5.14 0.72 7.03
CA PHE A 46 -5.82 0.32 5.81
C PHE A 46 -7.27 0.79 5.79
N CYS A 47 -7.86 0.82 4.59
CA CYS A 47 -9.31 0.99 4.39
C CYS A 47 -9.79 0.06 3.26
N GLY A 48 -11.09 -0.25 3.24
CA GLY A 48 -11.68 -1.20 2.30
C GLY A 48 -11.68 -2.63 2.86
N LEU A 49 -11.43 -3.63 2.01
CA LEU A 49 -11.38 -5.03 2.44
C LEU A 49 -10.27 -5.26 3.48
N ASP A 50 -10.49 -6.11 4.47
CA ASP A 50 -9.45 -6.47 5.46
C ASP A 50 -8.61 -7.65 4.98
N ILE A 51 -7.58 -7.37 4.17
CA ILE A 51 -6.70 -8.40 3.56
C ILE A 51 -5.22 -8.23 3.92
N THR A 52 -4.84 -7.10 4.51
CA THR A 52 -3.55 -6.87 5.17
C THR A 52 -3.82 -6.10 6.47
N PRO A 53 -4.17 -6.78 7.57
CA PRO A 53 -4.48 -6.11 8.82
C PRO A 53 -3.26 -5.34 9.37
N VAL A 54 -3.51 -4.32 10.19
CA VAL A 54 -2.45 -3.52 10.83
C VAL A 54 -1.44 -4.42 11.56
N GLY A 55 -0.15 -4.15 11.36
CA GLY A 55 0.96 -4.96 11.85
C GLY A 55 1.44 -6.05 10.88
N THR A 56 0.73 -6.29 9.77
CA THR A 56 1.18 -7.22 8.73
C THR A 56 2.49 -6.76 8.10
N ARG A 57 3.46 -7.65 7.98
CA ARG A 57 4.79 -7.40 7.37
C ARG A 57 4.77 -7.82 5.91
N LEU A 58 4.81 -6.86 4.98
CA LEU A 58 4.67 -7.07 3.53
C LEU A 58 6.01 -7.12 2.78
N LEU A 59 7.15 -7.20 3.48
CA LEU A 59 8.45 -7.36 2.83
C LEU A 59 8.53 -8.67 2.03
N GLU A 60 9.25 -8.64 0.90
CA GLU A 60 9.48 -9.85 0.09
C GLU A 60 10.24 -10.94 0.88
N SER A 61 11.13 -10.54 1.80
CA SER A 61 11.82 -11.48 2.69
C SER A 61 10.89 -12.23 3.66
N VAL A 62 9.64 -11.78 3.82
CA VAL A 62 8.64 -12.37 4.72
C VAL A 62 7.56 -13.12 3.95
N GLN A 63 7.00 -12.53 2.88
CA GLN A 63 5.87 -13.10 2.15
C GLN A 63 6.20 -13.53 0.70
N GLY A 64 7.44 -13.34 0.27
CA GLY A 64 7.83 -13.38 -1.14
C GLY A 64 7.28 -12.18 -1.93
N THR A 65 7.53 -12.18 -3.24
CA THR A 65 7.11 -11.11 -4.14
C THR A 65 5.64 -10.76 -4.00
N ASN A 66 5.39 -9.48 -3.73
CA ASN A 66 4.09 -8.84 -3.61
C ASN A 66 4.26 -7.34 -3.92
N CYS A 67 3.18 -6.62 -4.25
CA CYS A 67 3.26 -5.20 -4.63
C CYS A 67 4.06 -4.33 -3.67
N THR A 68 3.69 -4.36 -2.39
CA THR A 68 4.26 -3.45 -1.39
C THR A 68 5.73 -3.74 -1.18
N GLY A 69 6.09 -5.02 -1.06
CA GLY A 69 7.47 -5.45 -0.92
C GLY A 69 8.32 -5.08 -2.15
N LEU A 70 7.77 -5.27 -3.35
CA LEU A 70 8.47 -4.93 -4.59
C LEU A 70 8.64 -3.41 -4.73
N ALA A 71 7.63 -2.61 -4.41
CA ALA A 71 7.72 -1.15 -4.43
C ALA A 71 8.74 -0.60 -3.43
N LEU A 72 8.86 -1.26 -2.26
CA LEU A 72 9.89 -0.97 -1.27
C LEU A 72 11.30 -1.28 -1.81
N ALA A 73 11.46 -2.42 -2.49
CA ALA A 73 12.74 -2.85 -3.03
C ALA A 73 13.22 -1.97 -4.19
N GLU A 74 12.30 -1.63 -5.11
CA GLU A 74 12.59 -0.79 -6.27
C GLU A 74 12.58 0.71 -5.97
N ASP A 75 12.05 1.10 -4.80
CA ASP A 75 11.79 2.49 -4.41
C ASP A 75 11.08 3.28 -5.54
N ALA A 76 10.03 2.69 -6.11
CA ALA A 76 9.35 3.19 -7.30
C ALA A 76 7.86 2.83 -7.33
N LEU A 77 7.11 3.51 -8.20
CA LEU A 77 5.76 3.10 -8.56
C LEU A 77 5.80 1.76 -9.29
N VAL A 78 5.09 0.77 -8.78
CA VAL A 78 5.01 -0.56 -9.39
C VAL A 78 3.56 -0.98 -9.62
N TYR A 79 3.40 -1.91 -10.56
CA TYR A 79 2.17 -2.62 -10.84
C TYR A 79 2.47 -4.11 -10.81
N VAL A 80 1.64 -4.90 -10.12
CA VAL A 80 1.81 -6.35 -10.04
C VAL A 80 0.46 -7.03 -10.30
N LEU A 81 0.47 -7.94 -11.27
CA LEU A 81 -0.66 -8.81 -11.60
C LEU A 81 -0.89 -9.84 -10.49
N ALA A 82 -2.09 -10.40 -10.43
CA ALA A 82 -2.42 -11.34 -9.38
C ALA A 82 -1.46 -12.53 -9.40
N GLU A 83 -1.14 -13.01 -10.61
CA GLU A 83 -0.31 -14.17 -10.94
C GLU A 83 1.17 -13.97 -10.61
N GLU A 84 1.65 -12.73 -10.58
CA GLU A 84 3.05 -12.38 -10.28
C GLU A 84 3.35 -12.45 -8.77
N ASN A 85 2.32 -12.47 -7.92
CA ASN A 85 2.52 -12.66 -6.48
C ASN A 85 3.11 -14.05 -6.19
N PHE A 86 4.10 -14.10 -5.30
CA PHE A 86 4.74 -15.34 -4.86
C PHE A 86 3.78 -16.23 -4.06
N GLY A 87 3.11 -15.64 -3.07
CA GLY A 87 2.22 -16.35 -2.15
C GLY A 87 0.95 -16.87 -2.83
N LYS A 88 0.66 -18.18 -2.70
CA LYS A 88 -0.57 -18.79 -3.26
C LYS A 88 -1.85 -18.10 -2.78
N GLY A 89 -1.91 -17.73 -1.50
CA GLY A 89 -3.06 -17.02 -0.93
C GLY A 89 -3.27 -15.63 -1.56
N LEU A 90 -2.19 -14.94 -1.93
CA LEU A 90 -2.28 -13.65 -2.64
C LEU A 90 -2.83 -13.86 -4.06
N ARG A 91 -2.31 -14.83 -4.80
CA ARG A 91 -2.80 -15.17 -6.15
C ARG A 91 -4.27 -15.56 -6.19
N GLN A 92 -4.72 -16.34 -5.19
CA GLN A 92 -6.11 -16.80 -5.10
C GLN A 92 -7.13 -15.67 -4.93
N ARG A 93 -6.70 -14.49 -4.45
CA ARG A 93 -7.53 -13.29 -4.39
C ARG A 93 -7.94 -12.82 -5.80
N ARG A 94 -7.15 -13.14 -6.83
CA ARG A 94 -7.37 -12.69 -8.22
C ARG A 94 -7.53 -11.17 -8.30
N MET A 95 -6.69 -10.44 -7.56
CA MET A 95 -6.66 -8.98 -7.53
C MET A 95 -5.30 -8.49 -8.00
N HIS A 96 -5.31 -7.40 -8.77
CA HIS A 96 -4.12 -6.66 -9.16
C HIS A 96 -3.81 -5.60 -8.12
N CYS A 97 -2.57 -5.13 -8.11
CA CYS A 97 -2.17 -4.10 -7.19
C CYS A 97 -1.22 -3.09 -7.84
N ALA A 98 -1.25 -1.86 -7.34
CA ALA A 98 -0.21 -0.88 -7.58
C ALA A 98 0.21 -0.27 -6.25
N ALA A 99 1.49 0.02 -6.13
CA ALA A 99 2.08 0.60 -4.93
C ALA A 99 3.00 1.75 -5.31
N ALA A 100 2.91 2.85 -4.56
CA ALA A 100 3.70 4.05 -4.78
C ALA A 100 4.34 4.55 -3.47
N PRO A 101 5.60 5.02 -3.52
CA PRO A 101 6.28 5.63 -2.40
C PRO A 101 5.73 7.02 -2.09
N ILE A 102 5.40 7.23 -0.82
CA ILE A 102 5.14 8.55 -0.24
C ILE A 102 6.50 9.13 0.15
N ARG A 103 6.91 10.23 -0.48
CA ARG A 103 8.24 10.83 -0.29
C ARG A 103 8.17 12.15 0.48
N ASN A 104 9.21 12.48 1.22
CA ASN A 104 9.38 13.83 1.77
C ASN A 104 9.92 14.81 0.70
N ALA A 105 10.07 16.08 1.08
CA ALA A 105 10.59 17.13 0.19
C ALA A 105 12.04 16.87 -0.31
N GLN A 106 12.80 16.02 0.37
CA GLN A 106 14.14 15.59 0.00
C GLN A 106 14.14 14.35 -0.91
N GLY A 107 12.96 13.82 -1.26
CA GLY A 107 12.81 12.62 -2.09
C GLY A 107 12.97 11.31 -1.33
N GLN A 108 13.10 11.33 -0.01
CA GLN A 108 13.22 10.12 0.81
C GLN A 108 11.86 9.49 1.05
N THR A 109 11.75 8.18 0.87
CA THR A 109 10.52 7.43 1.12
C THR A 109 10.21 7.36 2.62
N LEU A 110 9.00 7.77 2.98
CA LEU A 110 8.46 7.75 4.35
C LEU A 110 7.56 6.54 4.58
N ALA A 111 6.84 6.13 3.53
CA ALA A 111 5.84 5.07 3.57
C ALA A 111 5.47 4.63 2.15
N LEU A 112 4.75 3.51 2.04
CA LEU A 112 4.14 3.06 0.78
C LEU A 112 2.62 3.13 0.89
N LEU A 113 1.98 3.62 -0.16
CA LEU A 113 0.53 3.48 -0.39
C LEU A 113 0.32 2.41 -1.45
N THR A 114 -0.46 1.38 -1.12
CA THR A 114 -0.77 0.28 -2.04
C THR A 114 -2.26 0.15 -2.21
N LEU A 115 -2.74 0.15 -3.45
CA LEU A 115 -4.12 -0.19 -3.82
C LEU A 115 -4.13 -1.60 -4.40
N THR A 116 -4.99 -2.46 -3.88
CA THR A 116 -5.30 -3.80 -4.40
C THR A 116 -6.77 -3.83 -4.81
N ALA A 117 -7.07 -4.20 -6.05
CA ALA A 117 -8.45 -4.27 -6.54
C ALA A 117 -8.65 -5.39 -7.56
N GLU A 118 -9.90 -5.77 -7.79
CA GLU A 118 -10.27 -6.74 -8.83
C GLU A 118 -9.91 -6.21 -10.23
N PRO A 119 -9.52 -7.07 -11.20
CA PRO A 119 -9.07 -6.65 -12.54
C PRO A 119 -10.06 -5.74 -13.28
N GLY A 120 -11.36 -5.97 -13.12
CA GLY A 120 -12.41 -5.14 -13.74
C GLY A 120 -12.47 -3.70 -13.21
N TRP A 121 -11.80 -3.42 -12.10
CA TRP A 121 -11.70 -2.11 -11.44
C TRP A 121 -10.26 -1.56 -11.47
N PHE A 122 -9.34 -2.28 -12.13
CA PHE A 122 -7.93 -1.92 -12.23
C PHE A 122 -7.62 -1.56 -13.68
N HIS A 123 -7.52 -0.27 -13.97
CA HIS A 123 -7.26 0.25 -15.32
C HIS A 123 -5.89 0.91 -15.38
N PHE A 124 -5.39 1.22 -16.59
CA PHE A 124 -4.11 1.93 -16.76
C PHE A 124 -4.04 3.24 -15.96
N HIS A 125 -5.18 3.93 -15.78
CA HIS A 125 -5.25 5.14 -14.98
C HIS A 125 -5.00 4.91 -13.48
N THR A 126 -5.21 3.69 -12.97
CA THR A 126 -5.03 3.36 -11.56
C THR A 126 -3.60 3.60 -11.09
N LEU A 127 -2.60 3.37 -11.93
CA LEU A 127 -1.20 3.69 -11.61
C LEU A 127 -0.99 5.19 -11.35
N GLY A 128 -1.50 6.03 -12.26
CA GLY A 128 -1.42 7.48 -12.11
C GLY A 128 -2.20 7.97 -10.88
N THR A 129 -3.34 7.36 -10.57
CA THR A 129 -4.12 7.71 -9.38
C THR A 129 -3.41 7.32 -8.08
N VAL A 130 -2.78 6.14 -8.03
CA VAL A 130 -2.01 5.69 -6.85
C VAL A 130 -0.78 6.58 -6.63
N GLN A 131 -0.07 6.94 -7.71
CA GLN A 131 1.04 7.91 -7.64
C GLN A 131 0.57 9.28 -7.12
N ALA A 132 -0.51 9.82 -7.71
CA ALA A 132 -1.06 11.11 -7.29
C ALA A 132 -1.56 11.09 -5.84
N ALA A 133 -2.11 9.96 -5.39
CA ALA A 133 -2.51 9.76 -4.00
C ALA A 133 -1.30 9.77 -3.06
N ALA A 134 -0.21 9.05 -3.39
CA ALA A 134 1.01 9.08 -2.60
C ALA A 134 1.60 10.50 -2.49
N GLU A 135 1.66 11.23 -3.60
CA GLU A 135 2.10 12.63 -3.63
C GLU A 135 1.18 13.57 -2.85
N ALA A 136 -0.12 13.28 -2.78
CA ALA A 136 -1.07 14.07 -1.99
C ALA A 136 -0.86 13.88 -0.49
N VAL A 137 -0.42 12.70 -0.04
CA VAL A 137 -0.07 12.44 1.37
C VAL A 137 1.23 13.13 1.76
N SER A 138 2.15 13.32 0.80
CA SER A 138 3.44 13.99 1.01
C SER A 138 3.37 15.50 1.26
N ARG A 139 2.21 16.13 1.05
CA ARG A 139 2.01 17.59 1.14
C ARG A 139 1.32 17.97 2.44
#